data_AF-A0A7S1ECT3-F1
#
_entry.id   AF-A0A7S1ECT3-F1
#
_cell.length_a   1.000
_cell.length_b   1.000
_cell.length_c   1.000
_cell.angle_alpha   90.00
_cell.angle_beta   90.00
_cell.angle_gamma   90.00
#
_symmetry.space_group_name_H-M   'P 1'
#
loop_
_entity.id
_entity.type
_entity.pdbx_description
1 polymer ?
#
loop_
_entity_poly.entity_id
_entity_poly.type
_entity_poly.pdbx_seq_one_letter_code
_entity_poly.pdbx_strand_id
1 'polypeptide(L)'
;WREELVAGTDLQSTTLERAQNPSVYKHHQHSSLEYVANGDDFHSPVKPEAYIELRLLPAKRFYQSRIPRRVRWRFTLQVLVFLCSATSAALAYFEFPSYVAIISALAAAVTSWTEFTDAGRKIERYSAAVRSIKNVHSWWLSISEVEKASSESIARLLLTGEGIITNEHRAWQSTASAKAKEKNEGWEGGKERNKEKEKDK
;
A
#
# COMPACT_ATOMS: atom_id res chain seq x y z
N TRP A 1 40.73 -27.03 11.88
CA TRP A 1 39.28 -26.76 11.96
C TRP A 1 38.85 -25.55 11.13
N ARG A 2 39.21 -24.29 11.45
CA ARG A 2 38.78 -23.15 10.62
C ARG A 2 39.39 -23.14 9.21
N GLU A 3 40.66 -23.51 9.08
CA GLU A 3 41.34 -23.57 7.78
C GLU A 3 40.85 -24.71 6.89
N GLU A 4 40.36 -25.79 7.51
CA GLU A 4 39.90 -27.01 6.83
C GLU A 4 38.49 -26.84 6.23
N LEU A 5 37.65 -26.01 6.88
CA LEU A 5 36.34 -25.61 6.35
C LEU A 5 36.47 -24.63 5.17
N VAL A 6 37.55 -23.84 5.12
CA VAL A 6 37.84 -22.93 4.00
C VAL A 6 38.41 -23.69 2.80
N ALA A 7 39.19 -24.74 3.03
CA ALA A 7 39.79 -25.57 1.97
C ALA A 7 38.80 -26.47 1.22
N GLY A 8 37.67 -26.87 1.84
CA GLY A 8 36.66 -27.73 1.23
C GLY A 8 35.71 -27.03 0.25
N THR A 9 35.72 -25.69 0.25
CA THR A 9 35.05 -24.88 -0.76
C THR A 9 36.11 -24.29 -1.65
N ASP A 10 36.09 -24.62 -2.94
CA ASP A 10 36.99 -24.07 -3.96
C ASP A 10 36.74 -22.56 -4.13
N LEU A 11 37.19 -21.79 -3.13
CA LEU A 11 37.15 -20.34 -3.00
C LEU A 11 38.50 -19.73 -3.41
N GLN A 12 39.30 -20.44 -4.22
CA GLN A 12 40.56 -19.95 -4.81
C GLN A 12 40.32 -18.74 -5.76
N SER A 13 39.06 -18.39 -6.04
CA SER A 13 38.66 -17.22 -6.83
C SER A 13 37.57 -16.38 -6.17
N THR A 14 37.57 -16.29 -4.84
CA THR A 14 36.54 -15.56 -4.11
C THR A 14 36.56 -14.08 -4.47
N THR A 15 35.45 -13.61 -5.04
CA THR A 15 35.17 -12.20 -5.37
C THR A 15 35.28 -11.24 -4.18
N LEU A 16 35.43 -11.76 -2.95
CA LEU A 16 35.58 -11.01 -1.71
C LEU A 16 36.96 -10.34 -1.56
N GLU A 17 38.04 -10.93 -2.07
CA GLU A 17 39.38 -10.31 -2.02
C GLU A 17 39.71 -9.48 -3.26
N ARG A 18 38.86 -9.54 -4.29
CA ARG A 18 39.06 -8.77 -5.51
C ARG A 18 38.79 -7.29 -5.20
N ALA A 19 39.80 -6.45 -5.32
CA ALA A 19 39.63 -5.00 -5.34
C ALA A 19 38.69 -4.63 -6.50
N GLN A 20 37.41 -4.42 -6.20
CA GLN A 20 36.42 -4.03 -7.18
C GLN A 20 36.51 -2.52 -7.42
N ASN A 21 36.21 -2.10 -8.66
CA ASN A 21 36.10 -0.68 -8.97
C ASN A 21 35.00 -0.04 -8.08
N PRO A 22 35.21 1.18 -7.55
CA PRO A 22 34.21 1.90 -6.75
C PRO A 22 32.79 1.92 -7.36
N SER A 23 32.67 1.87 -8.69
CA SER A 23 31.38 1.85 -9.40
C SER A 23 30.60 0.54 -9.27
N VAL A 24 31.23 -0.55 -8.82
CA VAL A 24 30.60 -1.85 -8.56
C VAL A 24 29.75 -1.77 -7.29
N TYR A 25 30.19 -0.97 -6.31
CA TYR A 25 29.43 -0.67 -5.10
C TYR A 25 28.41 0.44 -5.39
N LYS A 26 27.29 0.08 -6.04
CA LYS A 26 26.16 0.99 -6.29
C LYS A 26 25.46 1.50 -5.02
N HIS A 27 25.83 1.01 -3.84
CA HIS A 27 25.08 1.20 -2.59
C HIS A 27 25.81 2.01 -1.52
N HIS A 28 26.78 2.85 -1.88
CA HIS A 28 27.36 3.83 -0.95
C HIS A 28 27.81 3.24 0.41
N GLN A 29 28.11 1.93 0.47
CA GLN A 29 28.40 1.20 1.71
C GLN A 29 29.63 1.74 2.45
N HIS A 30 30.45 2.54 1.78
CA HIS A 30 31.64 3.19 2.31
C HIS A 30 31.59 4.73 2.28
N SER A 31 30.50 5.36 1.80
CA SER A 31 30.37 6.83 1.88
C SER A 31 29.65 7.20 3.17
N SER A 32 30.39 7.23 4.27
CA SER A 32 29.88 7.80 5.51
C SER A 32 29.91 9.33 5.40
N LEU A 33 28.73 9.94 5.62
CA LEU A 33 28.51 11.33 6.10
C LEU A 33 28.22 12.46 5.11
N GLU A 34 28.47 12.35 3.80
CA GLU A 34 28.32 13.53 2.91
C GLU A 34 27.02 13.60 2.08
N TYR A 35 26.21 12.54 2.06
CA TYR A 35 25.10 12.39 1.10
C TYR A 35 23.69 12.57 1.68
N VAL A 36 23.48 13.52 2.61
CA VAL A 36 22.13 13.87 3.11
C VAL A 36 21.48 15.03 2.33
N ALA A 37 22.12 15.50 1.26
CA ALA A 37 21.66 16.69 0.54
C ALA A 37 20.44 16.44 -0.39
N ASN A 38 20.15 15.20 -0.83
CA ASN A 38 19.20 14.94 -1.93
C ASN A 38 18.17 13.81 -1.70
N GLY A 39 17.75 13.59 -0.45
CA GLY A 39 16.63 12.69 -0.12
C GLY A 39 17.04 11.34 0.48
N ASP A 40 16.04 10.61 0.97
CA ASP A 40 16.21 9.32 1.64
C ASP A 40 16.44 8.20 0.61
N ASP A 41 17.54 7.47 0.76
CA ASP A 41 17.91 6.35 -0.09
C ASP A 41 17.30 5.01 0.36
N PHE A 42 16.53 5.02 1.45
CA PHE A 42 15.85 3.87 2.07
C PHE A 42 16.78 2.73 2.54
N HIS A 43 18.09 2.89 2.43
CA HIS A 43 19.06 1.81 2.66
C HIS A 43 20.21 2.21 3.59
N SER A 44 20.58 3.49 3.63
CA SER A 44 21.63 3.95 4.52
C SER A 44 21.19 3.96 5.98
N PRO A 45 22.11 3.66 6.91
CA PRO A 45 21.83 3.78 8.34
C PRO A 45 21.60 5.26 8.68
N VAL A 46 20.50 5.53 9.39
CA VAL A 46 20.10 6.86 9.82
C VAL A 46 19.86 6.89 11.32
N LYS A 47 20.10 8.05 11.94
CA LYS A 47 19.76 8.26 13.36
C LYS A 47 18.23 8.14 13.56
N PRO A 48 17.76 7.69 14.73
CA PRO A 48 16.33 7.51 15.01
C PRO A 48 15.46 8.75 14.73
N GLU A 49 15.97 9.94 15.06
CA GLU A 49 15.31 11.22 14.83
C GLU A 49 15.20 11.51 13.33
N ALA A 50 16.31 11.33 12.60
CA ALA A 50 16.35 11.51 11.16
C ALA A 50 15.43 10.50 10.43
N TYR A 51 15.33 9.27 10.94
CA TYR A 51 14.40 8.26 10.42
C TYR A 51 12.94 8.73 10.48
N ILE A 52 12.52 9.35 11.59
CA ILE A 52 11.17 9.88 11.74
C ILE A 52 10.88 10.95 10.69
N GLU A 53 11.82 11.87 10.51
CA GLU A 53 11.67 13.00 9.59
C GLU A 53 11.74 12.61 8.11
N LEU A 54 12.62 11.66 7.78
CA LEU A 54 12.87 11.23 6.40
C LEU A 54 11.86 10.18 5.91
N ARG A 55 11.36 9.29 6.78
CA ARG A 55 10.50 8.16 6.37
C ARG A 55 9.07 8.26 6.91
N LEU A 56 8.92 8.33 8.22
CA LEU A 56 7.60 8.25 8.86
C LEU A 56 6.73 9.47 8.55
N LEU A 57 7.28 10.69 8.65
CA LEU A 57 6.53 11.91 8.39
C LEU A 57 6.12 12.07 6.91
N PRO A 58 7.00 11.81 5.92
CA PRO A 58 6.60 11.79 4.52
C PRO A 58 5.53 10.72 4.23
N ALA A 59 5.67 9.51 4.78
CA ALA A 59 4.64 8.47 4.65
C ALA A 59 3.29 8.93 5.23
N LYS A 60 3.29 9.56 6.42
CA LYS A 60 2.09 10.15 7.02
C LYS A 60 1.47 11.21 6.12
N ARG A 61 2.26 12.17 5.60
CA ARG A 61 1.76 13.24 4.71
C ARG A 61 1.17 12.66 3.44
N PHE A 62 1.81 11.66 2.86
CA PHE A 62 1.33 10.93 1.69
C PHE A 62 -0.06 10.33 1.94
N TYR A 63 -0.26 9.62 3.05
CA TYR A 63 -1.57 9.08 3.38
C TYR A 63 -2.61 10.17 3.69
N GLN A 64 -2.23 11.20 4.45
CA GLN A 64 -3.12 12.31 4.79
C GLN A 64 -3.62 13.07 3.56
N SER A 65 -2.77 13.32 2.57
CA SER A 65 -3.14 14.05 1.35
C SER A 65 -4.21 13.34 0.51
N ARG A 66 -4.27 12.01 0.56
CA ARG A 66 -5.16 11.18 -0.27
C ARG A 66 -6.53 10.94 0.34
N ILE A 67 -6.65 11.00 1.66
CA ILE A 67 -7.91 10.80 2.38
C ILE A 67 -9.00 11.79 1.93
N PRO A 68 -8.80 13.13 1.96
CA PRO A 68 -9.90 14.08 1.72
C PRO A 68 -10.47 13.97 0.31
N ARG A 69 -9.61 13.75 -0.70
CA ARG A 69 -10.06 13.58 -2.10
C ARG A 69 -10.99 12.38 -2.25
N ARG A 70 -10.65 11.25 -1.61
CA ARG A 70 -11.47 10.03 -1.68
C ARG A 70 -12.77 10.15 -0.89
N VAL A 71 -12.74 10.82 0.26
CA VAL A 71 -13.93 11.09 1.07
C VAL A 71 -14.92 11.94 0.27
N ARG A 72 -14.45 13.04 -0.35
CA ARG A 72 -15.30 13.90 -1.19
C ARG A 72 -15.90 13.14 -2.37
N TRP A 73 -15.09 12.34 -3.07
CA TRP A 73 -15.57 11.53 -4.20
C TRP A 73 -16.63 10.50 -3.78
N ARG A 74 -16.44 9.84 -2.64
CA ARG A 74 -17.44 8.91 -2.11
C ARG A 74 -18.73 9.64 -1.76
N PHE A 75 -18.62 10.80 -1.10
CA PHE A 75 -19.77 11.62 -0.75
C PHE A 75 -20.56 12.07 -2.00
N THR A 76 -19.87 12.53 -3.05
CA THR A 76 -20.54 12.92 -4.30
C THR A 76 -21.29 11.78 -4.97
N LEU A 77 -20.74 10.56 -4.96
CA LEU A 77 -21.43 9.39 -5.52
C LEU A 77 -22.65 8.98 -4.67
N GLN A 78 -22.55 9.07 -3.34
CA GLN A 78 -23.70 8.81 -2.46
C GLN A 78 -24.82 9.82 -2.65
N VAL A 79 -24.49 11.11 -2.78
CA VAL A 79 -25.47 12.16 -3.08
C VAL A 79 -26.13 11.90 -4.43
N LEU A 80 -25.38 11.48 -5.45
CA LEU A 80 -25.93 11.15 -6.76
C LEU A 80 -26.94 9.99 -6.67
N VAL A 81 -26.61 8.91 -5.96
CA VAL A 81 -27.54 7.79 -5.75
C VAL A 81 -28.82 8.27 -5.03
N PHE A 82 -28.68 9.10 -4.00
CA PHE A 82 -29.83 9.66 -3.29
C PHE A 82 -30.72 10.53 -4.18
N LEU A 83 -30.12 11.35 -5.06
CA LEU A 83 -30.85 12.14 -6.05
C LEU A 83 -31.54 11.25 -7.09
N CYS A 84 -30.90 10.17 -7.53
CA CYS A 84 -31.54 9.17 -8.40
C CYS A 84 -32.75 8.51 -7.71
N SER A 85 -32.66 8.19 -6.42
CA SER A 85 -33.80 7.66 -5.67
C SER A 85 -34.94 8.67 -5.55
N ALA A 86 -34.64 9.93 -5.24
CA ALA A 86 -35.66 10.98 -5.12
C ALA A 86 -36.33 11.30 -6.46
N THR A 87 -35.56 11.38 -7.55
CA THR A 87 -36.09 11.59 -8.90
C THR A 87 -36.92 10.40 -9.36
N SER A 88 -36.46 9.17 -9.12
CA SER A 88 -37.23 7.95 -9.39
C SER A 88 -38.60 7.96 -8.70
N ALA A 89 -38.67 8.35 -7.43
CA ALA A 89 -39.92 8.49 -6.69
C ALA A 89 -40.84 9.58 -7.27
N ALA A 90 -40.29 10.74 -7.66
CA ALA A 90 -41.06 11.81 -8.28
C ALA A 90 -41.61 11.41 -9.67
N LEU A 91 -40.80 10.75 -10.50
CA LEU A 91 -41.24 10.27 -11.81
C LEU A 91 -42.27 9.15 -11.74
N ALA A 92 -42.24 8.33 -10.69
CA ALA A 92 -43.27 7.34 -10.43
C ALA A 92 -44.63 8.01 -10.14
N TYR A 93 -44.64 9.16 -9.45
CA TYR A 93 -45.86 9.93 -9.19
C TYR A 93 -46.47 10.54 -10.47
N PHE A 94 -45.64 10.98 -11.42
CA PHE A 94 -46.11 11.53 -12.70
C PHE A 94 -46.44 10.46 -13.76
N GLU A 95 -46.52 9.18 -13.38
CA GLU A 95 -46.86 8.06 -14.27
C GLU A 95 -45.94 7.88 -15.50
N PHE A 96 -44.64 8.13 -15.34
CA PHE A 96 -43.64 7.94 -16.40
C PHE A 96 -42.73 6.71 -16.16
N PRO A 97 -43.25 5.46 -16.29
CA PRO A 97 -42.55 4.25 -15.86
C PRO A 97 -41.26 3.94 -16.62
N SER A 98 -41.18 4.31 -17.91
CA SER A 98 -39.97 4.07 -18.73
C SER A 98 -38.74 4.80 -18.19
N TYR A 99 -38.92 6.00 -17.65
CA TYR A 99 -37.80 6.80 -17.11
C TYR A 99 -37.38 6.32 -15.72
N VAL A 100 -38.31 5.80 -14.92
CA VAL A 100 -38.03 5.17 -13.62
C VAL A 100 -37.07 3.99 -13.77
N ALA A 101 -37.27 3.15 -14.78
CA ALA A 101 -36.39 2.02 -15.07
C ALA A 101 -34.95 2.47 -15.41
N ILE A 102 -34.81 3.52 -16.22
CA ILE A 102 -33.50 4.08 -16.62
C ILE A 102 -32.75 4.64 -15.40
N ILE A 103 -33.42 5.45 -14.57
CA ILE A 103 -32.81 6.05 -13.37
C ILE A 103 -32.42 4.99 -12.35
N SER A 104 -33.25 3.96 -12.18
CA SER A 104 -32.98 2.85 -11.27
C SER A 104 -31.77 2.02 -11.72
N ALA A 105 -31.66 1.74 -13.02
CA ALA A 105 -30.49 1.07 -13.59
C ALA A 105 -29.21 1.91 -13.42
N LEU A 106 -29.30 3.23 -13.60
CA LEU A 106 -28.17 4.14 -13.37
C LEU A 106 -27.75 4.14 -11.89
N ALA A 107 -28.71 4.20 -10.95
CA ALA A 107 -28.43 4.14 -9.52
C ALA A 107 -27.74 2.82 -9.13
N ALA A 108 -28.19 1.69 -9.70
CA ALA A 108 -27.57 0.39 -9.51
C ALA A 108 -26.13 0.36 -10.06
N ALA A 109 -25.90 0.90 -11.26
CA ALA A 109 -24.57 0.98 -11.87
C ALA A 109 -23.60 1.83 -11.03
N VAL A 110 -24.05 2.98 -10.54
CA VAL A 110 -23.25 3.85 -9.66
C VAL A 110 -22.94 3.15 -8.34
N THR A 111 -23.93 2.47 -7.74
CA THR A 111 -23.74 1.70 -6.50
C THR A 111 -22.70 0.60 -6.72
N SER A 112 -22.83 -0.19 -7.79
CA SER A 112 -21.85 -1.21 -8.16
C SER A 112 -20.45 -0.63 -8.36
N TRP A 113 -20.34 0.53 -9.01
CA TRP A 113 -19.05 1.22 -9.17
C TRP A 113 -18.45 1.67 -7.83
N THR A 114 -19.27 2.18 -6.90
CA THR A 114 -18.79 2.58 -5.57
C THR A 114 -18.25 1.38 -4.79
N GLU A 115 -18.91 0.23 -4.87
CA GLU A 115 -18.48 -1.02 -4.24
C GLU A 115 -17.19 -1.53 -4.89
N PHE A 116 -17.13 -1.55 -6.22
CA PHE A 116 -15.95 -1.98 -6.97
C PHE A 116 -14.70 -1.15 -6.66
N THR A 117 -14.84 0.17 -6.53
CA THR A 117 -13.69 1.04 -6.22
C THR A 117 -13.14 0.84 -4.81
N ASP A 118 -13.96 0.26 -3.92
CA ASP A 118 -13.67 -0.04 -2.52
C ASP A 118 -12.99 1.14 -1.81
N ALA A 119 -13.52 2.34 -2.11
CA ALA A 119 -12.94 3.59 -1.62
C ALA A 119 -13.00 3.68 -0.08
N GLY A 120 -14.01 3.05 0.53
CA GLY A 120 -14.17 2.94 1.98
C GLY A 120 -13.00 2.25 2.66
N ARG A 121 -12.73 1.00 2.25
CA ARG A 121 -11.62 0.22 2.81
C ARG A 121 -10.29 0.95 2.66
N LYS A 122 -10.06 1.62 1.52
CA LYS A 122 -8.84 2.43 1.31
C LYS A 122 -8.75 3.62 2.27
N ILE A 123 -9.84 4.35 2.49
CA ILE A 123 -9.88 5.48 3.43
C ILE A 123 -9.61 5.01 4.87
N GLU A 124 -10.25 3.93 5.28
CA GLU A 124 -10.07 3.35 6.61
C GLU A 124 -8.63 2.92 6.86
N ARG A 125 -8.03 2.16 5.92
CA ARG A 125 -6.62 1.75 5.99
C ARG A 125 -5.67 2.93 6.10
N TYR A 126 -5.80 3.94 5.24
CA TYR A 126 -4.94 5.13 5.30
C TYR A 126 -5.13 5.90 6.62
N SER A 127 -6.36 5.99 7.13
CA SER A 127 -6.64 6.65 8.40
C SER A 127 -6.04 5.87 9.57
N ALA A 128 -6.10 4.54 9.54
CA ALA A 128 -5.47 3.67 10.52
C ALA A 128 -3.94 3.81 10.49
N ALA A 129 -3.31 3.77 9.31
CA ALA A 129 -1.86 3.97 9.16
C ALA A 129 -1.41 5.34 9.70
N VAL A 130 -2.14 6.42 9.38
CA VAL A 130 -1.86 7.77 9.90
C VAL A 130 -1.97 7.81 11.43
N ARG A 131 -2.98 7.15 12.00
CA ARG A 131 -3.15 7.06 13.46
C ARG A 131 -2.00 6.31 14.10
N SER A 132 -1.59 5.18 13.53
CA SER A 132 -0.46 4.39 14.03
C SER A 132 0.86 5.18 13.98
N ILE A 133 1.14 5.88 12.88
CA ILE A 133 2.35 6.73 12.77
C ILE A 133 2.30 7.85 13.82
N LYS A 134 1.14 8.49 14.03
CA LYS A 134 1.00 9.50 15.09
C LYS A 134 1.26 8.91 16.47
N ASN A 135 0.75 7.73 16.77
CA ASN A 135 0.96 7.06 18.05
C ASN A 135 2.44 6.76 18.29
N VAL A 136 3.14 6.22 17.28
CA VAL A 136 4.59 5.96 17.36
C VAL A 136 5.37 7.25 17.58
N HIS A 137 5.03 8.31 16.84
CA HIS A 137 5.69 9.61 16.99
C HIS A 137 5.44 10.23 18.38
N SER A 138 4.20 10.20 18.88
CA SER A 138 3.86 10.68 20.22
C SER A 138 4.57 9.87 21.31
N TRP A 139 4.65 8.55 21.16
CA TRP A 139 5.40 7.70 22.08
C TRP A 139 6.90 8.06 22.08
N TRP A 140 7.50 8.25 20.90
CA TRP A 140 8.90 8.66 20.80
C TRP A 140 9.17 10.01 21.49
N LEU A 141 8.25 10.97 21.37
CA LEU A 141 8.36 12.25 22.06
C LEU A 141 8.15 12.14 23.58
N SER A 142 7.49 11.08 24.06
CA SER A 142 7.19 10.90 25.49
C SER A 142 8.31 10.25 26.30
N ILE A 143 9.24 9.56 25.65
CA ILE A 143 10.36 8.88 26.31
C ILE A 143 11.55 9.82 26.51
N SER A 144 12.35 9.55 27.55
CA SER A 144 13.53 10.36 27.89
C SER A 144 14.69 10.15 26.90
N GLU A 145 15.63 11.10 26.83
CA GLU A 145 16.81 10.99 25.95
C GLU A 145 17.68 9.75 26.27
N VAL A 146 17.74 9.36 27.54
CA VAL A 146 18.47 8.15 27.97
C VAL A 146 17.79 6.89 27.43
N GLU A 147 16.46 6.82 27.50
CA GLU A 147 15.70 5.70 26.96
C GLU A 147 15.71 5.68 25.43
N LYS A 148 15.72 6.84 24.76
CA LYS A 148 15.89 6.94 23.30
C LYS A 148 17.23 6.39 22.81
N ALA A 149 18.29 6.57 23.60
CA ALA A 149 19.61 6.05 23.29
C ALA A 149 19.70 4.51 23.43
N SER A 150 18.72 3.87 24.09
CA SER A 150 18.70 2.42 24.21
C SER A 150 18.42 1.75 22.86
N SER A 151 19.17 0.68 22.56
CA SER A 151 18.96 -0.11 21.35
C SER A 151 17.56 -0.71 21.26
N GLU A 152 16.94 -1.01 22.40
CA GLU A 152 15.58 -1.53 22.48
C GLU A 152 14.53 -0.51 22.01
N SER A 153 14.60 0.73 22.50
CA SER A 153 13.69 1.80 22.05
C SER A 153 13.86 2.09 20.56
N ILE A 154 15.10 2.10 20.07
CA ILE A 154 15.41 2.30 18.64
C ILE A 154 14.83 1.16 17.80
N ALA A 155 15.05 -0.09 18.21
CA ALA A 155 14.51 -1.26 17.52
C ALA A 155 12.97 -1.23 17.50
N ARG A 156 12.33 -0.85 18.62
CA ARG A 156 10.88 -0.71 18.69
C ARG A 156 10.35 0.35 17.74
N LEU A 157 11.00 1.52 17.66
CA LEU A 157 10.65 2.59 16.72
C LEU A 157 10.70 2.09 15.27
N LEU A 158 11.83 1.47 14.91
CA LEU A 158 12.08 1.00 13.55
C LEU A 158 11.11 -0.12 13.16
N LEU A 159 11.02 -1.19 13.97
CA LEU A 159 10.15 -2.33 13.70
C LEU A 159 8.68 -1.94 13.61
N THR A 160 8.23 -1.04 14.48
CA THR A 160 6.83 -0.57 14.45
C THR A 160 6.59 0.33 13.23
N GLY A 161 7.52 1.24 12.92
CA GLY A 161 7.42 2.14 11.78
C GLY A 161 7.44 1.40 10.44
N GLU A 162 8.44 0.54 10.23
CA GLU A 162 8.56 -0.29 9.03
C GLU A 162 7.43 -1.32 8.94
N GLY A 163 6.96 -1.83 10.07
CA GLY A 163 5.77 -2.68 10.14
C GLY A 163 4.52 -1.98 9.58
N ILE A 164 4.30 -0.71 9.92
CA ILE A 164 3.17 0.08 9.38
C ILE A 164 3.31 0.27 7.86
N ILE A 165 4.50 0.66 7.39
CA ILE A 165 4.75 0.92 5.96
C ILE A 165 4.60 -0.37 5.14
N THR A 166 5.24 -1.46 5.60
CA THR A 166 5.20 -2.76 4.95
C THR A 166 3.79 -3.33 4.91
N ASN A 167 3.01 -3.14 5.98
CA ASN A 167 1.63 -3.62 5.99
C ASN A 167 0.77 -2.94 4.92
N GLU A 168 0.94 -1.63 4.69
CA GLU A 168 0.22 -0.95 3.60
C GLU A 168 0.70 -1.44 2.23
N HIS A 169 2.01 -1.67 2.06
CA HIS A 169 2.55 -2.20 0.82
C HIS A 169 2.02 -3.61 0.50
N ARG A 170 1.95 -4.47 1.51
CA ARG A 170 1.32 -5.80 1.41
C ARG A 170 -0.16 -5.70 1.07
N ALA A 171 -0.88 -4.73 1.64
CA ALA A 171 -2.29 -4.51 1.34
C ALA A 171 -2.54 -4.04 -0.11
N TRP A 172 -1.55 -3.44 -0.77
CA TRP A 172 -1.61 -3.13 -2.21
C TRP A 172 -1.36 -4.36 -3.05
N GLN A 173 -0.35 -5.15 -2.70
CA GLN A 173 -0.01 -6.39 -3.39
C GLN A 173 -1.13 -7.43 -3.29
N SER A 174 -1.74 -7.62 -2.11
CA SER A 174 -2.84 -8.58 -1.92
C SER A 174 -4.07 -8.23 -2.77
N THR A 175 -4.35 -6.93 -2.95
CA THR A 175 -5.43 -6.47 -3.84
C THR A 175 -5.12 -6.79 -5.31
N ALA A 176 -3.85 -6.70 -5.71
CA ALA A 176 -3.42 -7.05 -7.07
C ALA A 176 -3.47 -8.56 -7.32
N SER A 177 -2.98 -9.37 -6.37
CA SER A 177 -2.96 -10.83 -6.46
C SER A 177 -4.37 -11.43 -6.43
N ALA A 178 -5.28 -10.88 -5.62
CA ALA A 178 -6.69 -11.30 -5.61
C ALA A 178 -7.35 -11.07 -6.98
N LYS A 179 -7.12 -9.90 -7.60
CA LYS A 179 -7.61 -9.61 -8.95
C LYS A 179 -7.01 -10.51 -10.02
N ALA A 180 -5.74 -10.88 -9.90
CA ALA A 180 -5.09 -11.79 -10.84
C ALA A 180 -5.68 -13.22 -10.75
N LYS A 181 -5.97 -13.69 -9.54
CA LYS A 181 -6.57 -15.01 -9.31
C LYS A 181 -7.99 -15.10 -9.86
N GLU A 182 -8.83 -14.10 -9.58
CA GLU A 182 -10.22 -14.01 -10.09
C GLU A 182 -10.26 -13.98 -11.63
N LYS A 183 -9.32 -13.29 -12.27
CA LYS A 183 -9.20 -13.26 -13.74
C LYS A 183 -8.87 -14.62 -14.34
N ASN A 184 -8.05 -15.42 -13.65
CA ASN A 184 -7.63 -16.74 -14.14
C ASN A 184 -8.77 -17.76 -14.02
N GLU A 185 -9.48 -17.76 -12.89
CA GLU A 185 -10.66 -18.61 -12.66
C GLU A 185 -11.80 -18.29 -13.65
N GLY A 186 -12.03 -17.01 -13.96
CA GLY A 186 -13.02 -16.59 -14.96
C GLY A 186 -12.67 -17.00 -16.40
N TRP A 187 -11.39 -17.05 -16.76
CA TRP A 187 -10.92 -17.51 -18.07
C TRP A 187 -11.08 -19.03 -18.22
N GLU A 188 -10.77 -19.79 -17.17
CA GLU A 188 -10.93 -21.26 -17.14
C GLU A 188 -12.41 -21.67 -17.21
N GLY A 189 -13.28 -21.06 -16.38
CA GLY A 189 -14.72 -21.31 -16.42
C GLY A 189 -15.41 -20.83 -17.71
N GLY A 190 -14.80 -19.92 -18.46
CA GLY A 190 -15.23 -19.53 -19.80
C GLY A 190 -14.90 -20.58 -20.87
N LYS A 191 -13.73 -21.21 -20.78
CA LYS A 191 -13.31 -22.29 -21.69
C LYS A 191 -14.13 -23.58 -21.49
N GLU A 192 -14.46 -23.93 -20.26
CA GLU A 192 -15.23 -25.15 -19.97
C GLU A 192 -16.66 -25.07 -20.51
N ARG A 193 -17.35 -23.94 -20.28
CA ARG A 193 -18.71 -23.71 -20.82
C ARG A 193 -18.77 -23.68 -22.35
N ASN A 194 -17.68 -23.28 -23.02
CA ASN A 194 -17.64 -23.27 -24.48
C ASN A 194 -17.42 -24.68 -25.06
N LYS A 195 -16.63 -25.53 -24.37
CA LYS A 195 -16.45 -26.93 -24.75
C LYS A 195 -17.72 -27.78 -24.56
N GLU A 196 -18.53 -27.46 -23.58
CA GLU A 196 -19.79 -28.18 -23.31
C GLU A 196 -20.82 -27.90 -24.43
N LYS A 197 -20.95 -26.64 -24.85
CA LYS A 197 -21.82 -26.24 -25.98
C LYS A 197 -21.41 -26.79 -27.34
N GLU A 198 -20.13 -27.16 -27.51
CA GLU A 198 -19.60 -27.72 -28.75
C GLU A 198 -19.80 -29.25 -28.81
N LYS A 199 -20.07 -29.91 -27.68
CA LYS A 199 -20.41 -31.35 -27.61
C LYS A 199 -21.89 -31.64 -27.84
N ASP A 200 -22.77 -30.66 -27.61
CA ASP A 200 -24.23 -30.78 -27.79
C ASP A 200 -24.69 -30.41 -29.22
N LYS A 201 -23.76 -30.21 -30.16
CA LYS A 201 -24.01 -30.00 -31.59
C LYS A 201 -23.56 -31.21 -32.41
#